data_AF-A0A174PSV1-F1
#
_entry.id   AF-A0A174PSV1-F1
#
_cell.length_a   1.000
_cell.length_b   1.000
_cell.length_c   1.000
_cell.angle_alpha   90.00
_cell.angle_beta   90.00
_cell.angle_gamma   90.00
#
_symmetry.space_group_name_H-M   'P 1'
#
loop_
_entity.id
_entity.type
_entity.pdbx_description
1 polymer ?
#
loop_
_entity_poly.entity_id
_entity_poly.type
_entity_poly.pdbx_seq_one_letter_code
_entity_poly.pdbx_strand_id
1 'polypeptide(L)'
;MFRFQKKKCTNEIMGKVIKKRWNGNIWFLTAEYIVEGKTYKRTEQLRYQKVKTHKIANVPIGMVSQAPLGNLKEGDFVRIKYNPQKPKKSYMPDNDGMLLT
;
A
#
# COMPACT_ATOMS: atom_id res chain seq x y z
N MET A 1 -16.44 2.16 16.76
CA MET A 1 -15.16 2.30 16.01
C MET A 1 -15.49 2.74 14.58
N PHE A 2 -15.17 3.98 14.18
CA PHE A 2 -15.50 4.47 12.84
C PHE A 2 -14.66 3.77 11.76
N ARG A 3 -15.30 3.01 10.85
CA ARG A 3 -14.62 2.39 9.71
C ARG A 3 -13.98 3.45 8.81
N PHE A 4 -12.79 3.14 8.30
CA PHE A 4 -12.09 4.01 7.34
C PHE A 4 -12.91 4.14 6.04
N GLN A 5 -13.23 5.37 5.65
CA GLN A 5 -14.09 5.65 4.50
C GLN A 5 -13.24 6.04 3.28
N LYS A 6 -12.81 5.05 2.49
CA LYS A 6 -12.06 5.28 1.24
C LYS A 6 -12.77 6.25 0.29
N LYS A 7 -14.10 6.22 0.25
CA LYS A 7 -14.95 7.11 -0.58
C LYS A 7 -14.73 8.60 -0.33
N LYS A 8 -14.30 8.99 0.89
CA LYS A 8 -14.03 10.39 1.23
C LYS A 8 -12.62 10.84 0.85
N CYS A 9 -11.77 9.95 0.37
CA CYS A 9 -10.42 10.28 -0.07
C CYS A 9 -10.45 10.56 -1.57
N THR A 10 -10.77 11.80 -1.91
CA THR A 10 -11.01 12.25 -3.29
C THR A 10 -9.78 12.84 -3.95
N ASN A 11 -8.84 13.39 -3.17
CA ASN A 11 -7.66 14.03 -3.70
C ASN A 11 -6.49 13.06 -3.74
N GLU A 12 -5.63 13.26 -4.74
CA GLU A 12 -4.44 12.47 -5.00
C GLU A 12 -3.19 13.35 -4.85
N ILE A 13 -2.13 12.76 -4.30
CA ILE A 13 -0.81 13.38 -4.24
C ILE A 13 0.28 12.30 -4.29
N MET A 14 1.46 12.67 -4.78
CA MET A 14 2.64 11.81 -4.66
C MET A 14 3.22 11.94 -3.26
N GLY A 15 3.37 10.81 -2.57
CA GLY A 15 4.11 10.70 -1.33
C GLY A 15 5.46 10.03 -1.55
N LYS A 16 6.48 10.46 -0.82
CA LYS A 16 7.81 9.86 -0.83
C LYS A 16 7.86 8.70 0.16
N VAL A 17 8.34 7.54 -0.26
CA VAL A 17 8.60 6.41 0.62
C VAL A 17 9.76 6.76 1.54
N ILE A 18 9.49 6.76 2.84
CA ILE A 18 10.49 7.06 3.88
C ILE A 18 10.95 5.83 4.64
N LYS A 19 10.18 4.73 4.57
CA LYS A 19 10.51 3.51 5.30
C LYS A 19 9.83 2.29 4.71
N LYS A 20 10.58 1.20 4.55
CA LYS A 20 10.06 -0.15 4.30
C LYS A 20 10.55 -1.08 5.41
N ARG A 21 9.62 -1.66 6.18
CA ARG A 21 9.96 -2.50 7.35
C ARG A 21 9.32 -3.88 7.26
N TRP A 22 10.07 -4.90 7.67
CA TRP A 22 9.56 -6.25 7.94
C TRP A 22 9.31 -6.39 9.44
N ASN A 23 8.20 -7.01 9.83
CA ASN A 23 7.92 -7.28 11.25
C ASN A 23 8.07 -8.75 11.67
N GLY A 24 8.62 -9.60 10.80
CA GLY A 24 8.68 -11.05 11.00
C GLY A 24 7.69 -11.85 10.15
N ASN A 25 6.56 -11.24 9.74
CA ASN A 25 5.52 -11.92 8.95
C ASN A 25 5.04 -11.11 7.72
N ILE A 26 4.99 -9.78 7.84
CA ILE A 26 4.46 -8.89 6.80
C ILE A 26 5.32 -7.64 6.63
N TRP A 27 5.37 -7.16 5.39
CA TRP A 27 6.03 -5.91 5.05
C TRP A 27 5.07 -4.73 5.27
N PHE A 28 5.60 -3.66 5.86
CA PHE A 28 4.93 -2.37 5.94
C PHE A 28 5.71 -1.33 5.16
N LEU A 29 4.97 -0.48 4.44
CA LEU A 29 5.50 0.66 3.73
C LEU A 29 5.00 1.94 4.41
N THR A 30 5.90 2.89 4.67
CA THR A 30 5.54 4.23 5.12
C THR A 30 5.93 5.25 4.07
N ALA A 31 4.95 6.03 3.63
CA ALA A 31 5.16 7.17 2.76
C ALA A 31 4.77 8.48 3.43
N GLU A 32 5.47 9.54 3.08
CA GLU A 32 5.29 10.90 3.56
C GLU A 32 4.79 11.79 2.43
N TYR A 33 3.82 12.65 2.70
CA TYR A 33 3.23 13.57 1.72
C TYR A 33 2.88 14.90 2.39
N ILE A 34 2.87 15.98 1.61
CA ILE A 34 2.66 17.34 2.11
C ILE A 34 1.34 17.87 1.57
N VAL A 35 0.44 18.30 2.46
CA VAL A 35 -0.81 18.96 2.09
C VAL A 35 -0.83 20.32 2.76
N GLU A 36 -0.93 21.39 1.97
CA GLU A 36 -0.95 22.79 2.47
C GLU A 36 0.21 23.11 3.43
N GLY A 37 1.43 22.67 3.08
CA GLY A 37 2.63 22.88 3.89
C GLY A 37 2.75 22.01 5.14
N LYS A 38 1.76 21.15 5.43
CA LYS A 38 1.82 20.19 6.54
C LYS A 38 2.20 18.81 6.07
N THR A 39 3.17 18.22 6.76
CA THR A 39 3.65 16.87 6.48
C THR A 39 2.79 15.81 7.15
N TYR A 40 2.36 14.82 6.37
CA TYR A 40 1.57 13.68 6.82
C TYR A 40 2.28 12.38 6.46
N LYS A 41 2.10 11.36 7.30
CA LYS A 41 2.66 10.03 7.09
C LYS A 41 1.54 9.01 6.96
N ARG A 42 1.70 8.09 6.01
CA ARG A 42 0.80 6.96 5.81
C ARG A 42 1.61 5.66 5.82
N THR A 43 1.30 4.80 6.79
CA THR A 43 1.83 3.45 6.88
C THR A 43 0.77 2.44 6.48
N GLU A 44 1.10 1.53 5.58
CA GLU A 44 0.24 0.43 5.17
C GLU A 44 1.01 -0.89 5.12
N GLN A 45 0.31 -2.00 5.40
CA GLN A 45 0.82 -3.32 5.07
C GLN A 45 0.83 -3.48 3.55
N LEU A 46 1.93 -4.01 3.00
CA LEU A 46 2.00 -4.35 1.59
C LEU A 46 1.02 -5.47 1.27
N ARG A 47 0.24 -5.26 0.20
CA ARG A 47 -0.64 -6.26 -0.38
C ARG A 47 0.06 -6.96 -1.53
N TYR A 48 -0.46 -8.13 -1.86
CA TYR A 48 0.10 -8.98 -2.88
C TYR A 48 -0.98 -9.43 -3.84
N GLN A 49 -0.65 -9.40 -5.12
CA GLN A 49 -1.47 -9.96 -6.18
C GLN A 49 -0.85 -11.26 -6.64
N LYS A 50 -1.70 -12.23 -6.92
CA LYS A 50 -1.29 -13.53 -7.43
C LYS A 50 -0.92 -13.39 -8.90
N VAL A 51 0.36 -13.62 -9.22
CA VAL A 51 0.89 -13.48 -10.57
C VAL A 51 0.87 -14.82 -11.30
N LYS A 52 1.19 -15.92 -10.61
CA LYS A 52 1.23 -17.26 -11.22
C LYS A 52 0.76 -18.33 -10.25
N THR A 53 0.05 -19.32 -10.76
CA THR A 53 -0.21 -20.59 -10.05
C THR A 53 0.59 -21.67 -10.72
N HIS A 54 1.40 -22.40 -9.96
CA HIS A 54 2.02 -23.62 -10.43
C HIS A 54 1.06 -24.78 -10.18
N LYS A 55 0.81 -25.60 -11.22
CA LYS A 55 -0.05 -26.78 -11.16
C LYS A 55 0.67 -28.00 -11.74
N ILE A 56 0.44 -29.18 -11.17
CA ILE A 56 0.68 -30.49 -11.82
C ILE A 56 -0.69 -31.03 -12.13
N ALA A 57 -0.94 -31.33 -13.41
CA ALA A 57 -2.28 -31.59 -13.94
C ALA A 57 -3.25 -30.48 -13.49
N ASN A 58 -4.23 -30.81 -12.63
CA ASN A 58 -5.23 -29.87 -12.10
C ASN A 58 -4.98 -29.45 -10.64
N VAL A 59 -3.93 -29.95 -9.98
CA VAL A 59 -3.66 -29.67 -8.57
C VAL A 59 -2.72 -28.46 -8.45
N PRO A 60 -3.13 -27.35 -7.78
CA PRO A 60 -2.26 -26.22 -7.50
C PRO A 60 -1.26 -26.55 -6.39
N ILE A 61 0.03 -26.34 -6.66
CA ILE A 61 1.15 -26.75 -5.79
C ILE A 61 1.89 -25.54 -5.25
N GLY A 62 1.71 -24.38 -5.86
CA GLY A 62 2.38 -23.17 -5.45
C GLY A 62 1.77 -21.95 -6.12
N MET A 63 1.94 -20.80 -5.48
CA MET A 63 1.53 -19.52 -6.01
C MET A 63 2.70 -18.55 -5.90
N VAL A 64 2.98 -17.85 -7.01
CA VAL A 64 3.88 -16.71 -7.02
C VAL A 64 3.03 -15.47 -6.91
N SER A 65 3.27 -14.69 -5.86
CA SER A 65 2.59 -13.43 -5.62
C SER A 65 3.61 -12.30 -5.63
N GLN A 66 3.23 -11.15 -6.20
CA GLN A 66 4.08 -9.96 -6.23
C GLN A 66 3.31 -8.78 -5.63
N ALA A 67 4.04 -7.87 -4.99
CA ALA A 67 3.45 -6.62 -4.54
C ALA A 67 3.12 -5.76 -5.77
N PRO A 68 1.88 -5.24 -5.93
CA PRO A 68 1.53 -4.41 -7.09
C PRO A 68 2.29 -3.09 -7.13
N LEU A 69 2.78 -2.65 -5.97
CA LEU A 69 3.68 -1.51 -5.85
C LEU A 69 5.11 -1.79 -6.38
N GLY A 70 5.44 -3.03 -6.77
CA GLY A 70 6.76 -3.40 -7.25
C GLY A 70 7.85 -3.37 -6.18
N ASN A 71 9.11 -3.26 -6.61
CA ASN A 71 10.29 -3.22 -5.74
C ASN A 71 10.56 -1.81 -5.19
N LEU A 72 9.59 -1.24 -4.45
CA LEU A 72 9.78 0.07 -3.81
C LEU A 72 10.95 0.07 -2.84
N LYS A 73 11.74 1.14 -2.92
CA LYS A 73 12.85 1.52 -2.05
C LYS A 73 12.56 2.86 -1.36
N GLU A 74 13.35 3.17 -0.34
CA GLU A 74 13.30 4.49 0.27
C GLU A 74 13.74 5.56 -0.74
N GLY A 75 13.00 6.65 -0.80
CA GLY A 75 13.18 7.70 -1.80
C GLY A 75 12.24 7.62 -3.00
N ASP A 76 11.66 6.45 -3.28
CA ASP A 76 10.68 6.29 -4.35
C ASP A 76 9.38 7.04 -4.05
N PHE A 77 8.57 7.28 -5.07
CA PHE A 77 7.29 7.96 -4.92
C PHE A 77 6.13 6.98 -5.11
N VAL A 78 5.13 7.09 -4.25
CA VAL A 78 3.88 6.34 -4.32
C VAL A 78 2.70 7.29 -4.35
N ARG A 79 1.64 6.88 -5.03
CA ARG A 79 0.40 7.64 -5.02
C ARG A 79 -0.29 7.51 -3.67
N ILE A 80 -0.86 8.60 -3.19
CA ILE A 80 -1.63 8.64 -1.94
C ILE A 80 -2.96 9.33 -2.22
N LYS A 81 -4.06 8.63 -1.92
CA LYS A 81 -5.40 9.20 -1.86
C LYS A 81 -5.68 9.65 -0.45
N TYR A 82 -6.06 10.91 -0.26
CA TYR A 82 -6.37 11.47 1.06
C TYR A 82 -7.71 12.20 1.06
N ASN A 83 -8.31 12.32 2.25
CA ASN A 83 -9.50 13.12 2.46
C ASN A 83 -9.10 14.60 2.64
N PRO A 84 -9.55 15.52 1.76
CA PRO A 84 -9.19 16.95 1.85
C PRO A 84 -9.56 17.58 3.19
N GLN A 85 -10.70 17.19 3.77
CA GLN A 85 -11.15 17.71 5.07
C GLN A 85 -10.38 17.10 6.25
N LYS A 86 -9.76 15.93 6.05
CA LYS A 86 -8.96 15.22 7.08
C LYS A 86 -7.78 14.50 6.43
N PRO A 87 -6.69 15.21 6.05
CA PRO A 87 -5.60 14.63 5.24
C PRO A 87 -4.96 13.38 5.85
N LYS A 88 -4.87 13.31 7.19
CA LYS A 88 -4.40 12.11 7.93
C LYS A 88 -5.16 10.82 7.57
N LYS A 89 -6.42 10.93 7.11
CA LYS A 89 -7.18 9.81 6.54
C LYS A 89 -6.80 9.66 5.07
N SER A 90 -5.88 8.75 4.82
CA SER A 90 -5.38 8.46 3.47
C SER A 90 -5.11 6.98 3.27
N TYR A 91 -4.88 6.59 2.01
CA TYR A 91 -4.42 5.26 1.64
C TYR A 91 -3.62 5.26 0.34
N MET A 92 -2.88 4.18 0.08
CA MET A 92 -2.15 3.99 -1.17
C MET A 92 -3.06 3.23 -2.14
N PRO A 93 -3.59 3.85 -3.22
CA PRO A 93 -4.54 3.20 -4.12
C PRO A 93 -3.90 2.06 -4.91
N ASP A 94 -2.60 2.13 -5.19
CA ASP A 94 -1.85 1.12 -5.95
C ASP A 94 -1.37 -0.04 -5.07
N ASN A 95 -1.51 0.09 -3.75
CA ASN A 95 -1.35 -0.99 -2.80
C ASN A 95 -2.67 -1.78 -2.71
N ASP A 96 -2.98 -2.54 -3.76
CA ASP A 96 -4.20 -3.36 -3.83
C ASP A 96 -3.88 -4.86 -3.77
N GLY A 97 -4.91 -5.70 -3.59
CA GLY A 97 -4.79 -7.15 -3.53
C GLY A 97 -4.90 -7.72 -2.12
N MET A 98 -4.38 -8.92 -1.94
CA MET A 98 -4.55 -9.69 -0.72
C MET A 98 -3.57 -9.28 0.37
N LEU A 99 -4.05 -9.26 1.61
CA LEU A 99 -3.18 -9.21 2.77
C LEU A 99 -2.59 -10.61 2.98
N LEU A 100 -1.28 -10.66 3.26
CA LEU A 100 -0.70 -11.83 3.91
C LEU A 100 -1.14 -11.81 5.37
N THR A 101 -1.60 -12.95 5.88
CA THR A 101 -2.10 -13.10 7.25
C THR A 101 -1.13 -13.97 8.02
#